data_AF-A0A4Q7KLV3-F1
#
_entry.id   AF-A0A4Q7KLV3-F1
#
_cell.length_a   1.000
_cell.length_b   1.000
_cell.length_c   1.000
_cell.angle_alpha   90.00
_cell.angle_beta   90.00
_cell.angle_gamma   90.00
#
_symmetry.space_group_name_H-M   'P 1'
#
loop_
_entity.id
_entity.type
_entity.pdbx_description
1 polymer ?
#
loop_
_entity_poly.entity_id
_entity_poly.type
_entity_poly.pdbx_seq_one_letter_code
_entity_poly.pdbx_strand_id
1 'polypeptide(L)'
;MHTVGAKTGRARTNGLVYGRDGERYLVVPSNGGAARAPGWYHNVRARPECEIQIGTDRRDAIASMVTREDPDFERLWKIVNSVNHNRYDAYQKATERPIPIVVLTPTA
;
A
#
# COMPACT_ATOMS: atom_id res chain seq x y z
N MET A 1 -6.03 -2.37 7.33
CA MET A 1 -4.88 -3.27 7.07
C MET A 1 -4.19 -3.58 8.38
N HIS A 2 -3.99 -4.86 8.67
CA HIS A 2 -3.30 -5.35 9.86
C HIS A 2 -1.95 -5.97 9.46
N THR A 3 -0.89 -5.61 10.19
CA THR A 3 0.50 -6.03 9.91
C THR A 3 1.23 -6.34 11.20
N VAL A 4 2.36 -7.04 11.12
CA VAL A 4 3.26 -7.27 12.26
C VAL A 4 4.44 -6.31 12.19
N GLY A 5 4.69 -5.57 13.28
CA GLY A 5 5.77 -4.60 13.35
C GLY A 5 7.15 -5.23 13.13
N ALA A 6 7.83 -4.91 12.02
CA ALA A 6 9.08 -5.58 11.60
C ALA A 6 10.16 -5.66 12.69
N LYS A 7 10.30 -4.59 13.49
CA LYS A 7 11.27 -4.54 14.60
C LYS A 7 10.72 -5.06 15.92
N THR A 8 9.41 -4.99 16.12
CA THR A 8 8.80 -5.16 17.45
C THR A 8 8.01 -6.45 17.63
N GLY A 9 7.66 -7.14 16.54
CA GLY A 9 6.75 -8.30 16.56
C GLY A 9 5.30 -7.98 16.95
N ARG A 10 4.97 -6.73 17.30
CA ARG A 10 3.62 -6.32 17.73
C ARG A 10 2.67 -6.15 16.57
N ALA A 11 1.41 -6.55 16.74
CA ALA A 11 0.33 -6.26 15.79
C ALA A 11 0.11 -4.75 15.61
N ARG A 12 -0.17 -4.32 14.38
CA ARG A 12 -0.39 -2.92 13.98
C ARG A 12 -1.59 -2.83 13.03
N THR A 13 -2.47 -1.88 13.29
CA THR A 13 -3.65 -1.58 12.46
C THR A 13 -3.48 -0.22 11.78
N ASN A 14 -3.72 -0.15 10.48
CA ASN A 14 -3.59 1.05 9.65
C ASN A 14 -4.84 1.25 8.81
N GLY A 15 -5.44 2.45 8.89
CA GLY A 15 -6.50 2.91 7.99
C GLY A 15 -5.89 3.56 6.76
N LEU A 16 -6.26 3.07 5.56
CA LEU A 16 -5.67 3.47 4.29
C LEU A 16 -6.76 3.66 3.24
N VAL A 17 -6.53 4.59 2.32
CA VAL A 17 -7.28 4.64 1.05
C VAL A 17 -6.78 3.50 0.16
N TYR A 18 -7.70 2.83 -0.54
CA TYR A 18 -7.36 1.75 -1.46
C TYR A 18 -8.03 1.94 -2.83
N GLY A 19 -7.36 1.47 -3.88
CA GLY A 19 -7.95 1.21 -5.19
C GLY A 19 -8.19 -0.29 -5.39
N ARG A 20 -8.95 -0.67 -6.43
CA ARG A 20 -9.14 -2.07 -6.82
C ARG A 20 -8.61 -2.33 -8.22
N ASP A 21 -7.96 -3.48 -8.40
CA ASP A 21 -7.55 -4.02 -9.70
C ASP A 21 -7.97 -5.50 -9.80
N GLY A 22 -9.20 -5.72 -10.26
CA GLY A 22 -9.89 -7.00 -10.16
C GLY A 22 -10.13 -7.40 -8.71
N GLU A 23 -9.62 -8.57 -8.32
CA GLU A 23 -9.69 -9.10 -6.95
C GLU A 23 -8.58 -8.57 -6.04
N ARG A 24 -7.63 -7.80 -6.58
CA ARG A 24 -6.52 -7.22 -5.82
C ARG A 24 -6.86 -5.84 -5.30
N TYR A 25 -6.29 -5.50 -4.15
CA TYR A 25 -6.39 -4.18 -3.53
C TYR A 25 -5.08 -3.45 -3.67
N LEU A 26 -5.12 -2.16 -3.94
CA LEU A 26 -3.95 -1.33 -4.15
C LEU A 26 -3.88 -0.28 -3.06
N VAL A 27 -2.77 -0.21 -2.32
CA VAL A 27 -2.53 0.81 -1.29
C VAL A 27 -1.20 1.51 -1.53
N VAL A 28 -1.12 2.79 -1.16
CA VAL A 28 0.05 3.61 -1.43
C VAL A 28 0.69 4.07 -0.11
N PRO A 29 1.95 3.69 0.17
CA PRO A 29 2.71 4.14 1.33
C PRO A 29 3.18 5.58 1.12
N SER A 30 2.27 6.53 0.89
CA SER A 30 2.59 7.92 0.55
C SER A 30 3.08 8.74 1.74
N ASN A 31 2.50 8.50 2.92
CA ASN A 31 2.74 9.28 4.14
C ASN A 31 2.67 10.81 3.90
N GLY A 32 1.72 11.24 3.06
CA GLY A 32 1.56 12.65 2.69
C GLY A 32 2.74 13.28 1.95
N GLY A 33 3.61 12.48 1.34
CA GLY A 33 4.85 12.97 0.71
C GLY A 33 5.98 13.22 1.70
N ALA A 34 5.90 12.70 2.93
CA ALA A 34 7.01 12.78 3.86
C ALA A 34 8.24 12.01 3.34
N ALA A 35 9.43 12.53 3.66
CA ALA A 35 10.71 11.92 3.32
C ALA A 35 10.87 10.46 3.84
N ARG A 36 10.16 10.12 4.93
CA ARG A 36 10.13 8.77 5.49
C ARG A 36 8.86 8.04 5.09
N ALA A 37 9.02 6.80 4.63
CA ALA A 37 7.91 5.89 4.39
C ALA A 37 7.18 5.54 5.71
N PRO A 38 5.87 5.22 5.66
CA PRO A 38 5.11 4.89 6.86
C PRO A 38 5.53 3.53 7.43
N GLY A 39 5.39 3.35 8.75
CA GLY A 39 5.85 2.14 9.44
C GLY A 39 5.29 0.83 8.86
N TRP A 40 4.02 0.82 8.43
CA TRP A 40 3.40 -0.36 7.84
C TRP A 40 4.07 -0.82 6.55
N TYR A 41 4.65 0.10 5.77
CA TYR A 41 5.38 -0.24 4.55
C TYR A 41 6.61 -1.10 4.87
N HIS A 42 7.33 -0.73 5.94
CA HIS A 42 8.46 -1.53 6.42
C HIS A 42 8.02 -2.87 6.98
N ASN A 43 6.83 -2.94 7.57
CA ASN A 43 6.26 -4.20 8.06
C ASN A 43 6.04 -5.18 6.91
N VAL A 44 5.32 -4.78 5.85
CA VAL A 44 5.01 -5.68 4.73
C VAL A 44 6.22 -6.03 3.87
N ARG A 45 7.22 -5.16 3.81
CA ARG A 45 8.51 -5.51 3.18
C ARG A 45 9.27 -6.60 3.92
N ALA A 46 9.12 -6.68 5.25
CA ALA A 46 9.77 -7.69 6.07
C ALA A 46 8.94 -8.98 6.19
N ARG A 47 7.60 -8.85 6.18
CA ARG A 47 6.63 -9.94 6.27
C ARG A 47 5.43 -9.63 5.37
N PRO A 48 5.35 -10.20 4.16
CA PRO A 48 4.32 -9.83 3.19
C PRO A 48 2.92 -10.27 3.60
N GLU A 49 2.78 -11.21 4.53
CA GLU A 49 1.51 -11.66 5.09
C GLU A 49 0.85 -10.54 5.90
N CYS A 50 -0.40 -10.23 5.56
CA CYS A 50 -1.20 -9.22 6.23
C CYS A 50 -2.68 -9.58 6.17
N GLU A 51 -3.50 -8.89 6.95
CA GLU A 51 -4.96 -8.99 6.85
C GLU A 51 -5.52 -7.67 6.31
N ILE A 52 -6.42 -7.77 5.34
CA ILE A 52 -7.24 -6.65 4.89
C ILE A 52 -8.62 -6.73 5.54
N GLN A 53 -9.15 -5.56 5.89
CA GLN A 53 -10.49 -5.44 6.43
C GLN A 53 -11.24 -4.37 5.64
N ILE A 54 -12.35 -4.76 5.00
CA ILE A 54 -13.23 -3.90 4.22
C ILE A 54 -14.64 -3.99 4.81
N GLY A 55 -15.06 -2.95 5.53
CA GLY A 55 -16.27 -3.04 6.36
C GLY A 55 -16.15 -4.14 7.40
N THR A 56 -17.06 -5.11 7.36
CA THR A 56 -17.08 -6.29 8.24
C THR A 56 -16.29 -7.47 7.70
N ASP A 57 -15.89 -7.44 6.42
CA ASP A 57 -15.17 -8.53 5.77
C ASP A 57 -13.67 -8.45 6.09
N ARG A 58 -13.10 -9.57 6.52
CA ARG A 58 -11.69 -9.72 6.87
C ARG A 58 -11.11 -10.89 6.10
N ARG A 59 -9.98 -10.67 5.44
CA ARG A 59 -9.30 -11.70 4.66
C ARG A 59 -7.79 -11.55 4.80
N ASP A 60 -7.11 -12.68 4.84
CA ASP A 60 -5.68 -12.73 4.69
C ASP A 60 -5.28 -12.30 3.27
N ALA A 61 -4.10 -11.70 3.15
CA ALA A 61 -3.57 -11.21 1.89
C ALA A 61 -2.04 -11.24 1.89
N ILE A 62 -1.47 -11.39 0.70
CA ILE A 62 -0.04 -11.28 0.47
C ILE A 62 0.24 -9.94 -0.21
N ALA A 63 1.14 -9.16 0.40
CA ALA A 63 1.61 -7.89 -0.14
C ALA A 63 2.77 -8.07 -1.12
N SER A 64 2.69 -7.41 -2.27
CA SER A 64 3.81 -7.23 -3.21
C SER A 64 3.99 -5.76 -3.57
N MET A 65 5.21 -5.40 -3.98
CA MET A 65 5.55 -4.03 -4.35
C MET A 65 5.58 -3.91 -5.88
N VAL A 66 4.99 -2.83 -6.39
CA VAL A 66 5.12 -2.37 -7.77
C VAL A 66 5.81 -1.00 -7.74
N THR A 67 6.97 -0.90 -8.38
CA THR A 67 7.79 0.31 -8.47
C THR A 67 7.72 0.90 -9.87
N ARG A 68 8.32 2.07 -10.10
CA ARG A 68 8.25 2.78 -11.40
C ARG A 68 8.87 1.99 -12.56
N GLU A 69 9.76 1.07 -12.24
CA GLU A 69 10.45 0.22 -13.19
C GLU A 69 9.56 -0.94 -13.67
N ASP A 70 8.48 -1.25 -12.95
CA ASP A 70 7.55 -2.32 -13.33
C ASP A 70 6.58 -1.87 -14.44
N PRO A 71 6.26 -2.74 -15.41
CA PRO A 71 5.42 -2.40 -16.55
C PRO A 71 3.99 -2.01 -16.17
N ASP A 72 3.49 -2.53 -15.04
CA ASP A 72 2.13 -2.28 -14.56
C ASP A 72 1.99 -0.95 -13.78
N PHE A 73 3.10 -0.31 -13.40
CA PHE A 73 3.07 0.82 -12.47
C PHE A 73 2.15 1.95 -12.92
N GLU A 74 2.31 2.42 -14.16
CA GLU A 74 1.53 3.55 -14.68
C GLU A 74 0.02 3.27 -14.71
N ARG A 75 -0.37 2.04 -15.05
CA ARG A 75 -1.77 1.62 -15.05
C ARG A 75 -2.33 1.60 -13.64
N LEU A 76 -1.61 0.98 -12.70
CA LEU A 76 -2.02 0.87 -11.30
C LEU A 76 -2.02 2.24 -10.61
N TRP A 77 -1.07 3.11 -10.93
CA TRP A 77 -0.94 4.45 -10.36
C TRP A 77 -2.17 5.29 -10.67
N LYS A 78 -2.63 5.26 -11.92
CA LYS A 78 -3.87 5.94 -12.34
C LYS A 78 -5.07 5.50 -11.49
N ILE A 79 -5.20 4.20 -11.21
CA ILE A 79 -6.29 3.67 -10.38
C ILE A 79 -6.21 4.26 -8.96
N VAL A 80 -5.09 4.10 -8.26
CA VAL A 80 -4.97 4.55 -6.86
C VAL A 80 -4.98 6.07 -6.70
N ASN A 81 -4.53 6.82 -7.70
CA ASN A 81 -4.53 8.27 -7.66
C ASN A 81 -5.95 8.83 -7.93
N SER A 82 -6.74 8.17 -8.78
CA SER A 82 -8.12 8.59 -9.03
C SER A 82 -9.00 8.55 -7.77
N VAL A 83 -8.83 7.52 -6.92
CA VAL A 83 -9.65 7.34 -5.70
C VAL A 83 -9.33 8.33 -4.58
N ASN A 84 -8.29 9.15 -4.72
CA ASN A 84 -7.88 10.10 -3.70
C ASN A 84 -7.83 11.56 -4.17
N HIS A 85 -8.47 11.86 -5.31
CA HIS A 85 -8.48 13.17 -5.95
C HIS A 85 -7.08 13.62 -6.42
N ASN A 86 -6.33 12.70 -7.01
CA ASN A 86 -5.01 12.91 -7.60
C ASN A 86 -3.93 13.44 -6.64
N ARG A 87 -4.08 13.17 -5.34
CA ARG A 87 -3.14 13.66 -4.32
C ARG A 87 -1.82 12.91 -4.32
N TYR A 88 -1.75 11.68 -4.84
CA TYR A 88 -0.48 10.93 -4.86
C TYR A 88 0.54 11.54 -5.80
N ASP A 89 0.12 12.16 -6.91
CA ASP A 89 1.03 12.92 -7.79
C ASP A 89 1.68 14.09 -7.04
N ALA A 90 0.89 14.84 -6.28
CA ALA A 90 1.40 15.94 -5.47
C ALA A 90 2.39 15.44 -4.40
N TYR A 91 2.06 14.34 -3.73
CA TYR A 91 2.94 13.75 -2.72
C TYR A 91 4.24 13.23 -3.33
N GLN A 92 4.20 12.62 -4.51
CA GLN A 92 5.40 12.14 -5.19
C GLN A 92 6.31 13.29 -5.64
N LYS A 93 5.75 14.45 -6.03
CA LYS A 93 6.52 15.65 -6.34
C LYS A 93 7.15 16.30 -5.10
N ALA A 94 6.55 16.10 -3.93
CA ALA A 94 7.01 16.69 -2.67
C ALA A 94 8.13 15.88 -1.97
N THR A 95 8.57 14.76 -2.54
CA THR A 95 9.60 13.88 -1.95
C THR A 95 10.55 13.34 -3.00
N GLU A 96 11.81 13.16 -2.61
CA GLU A 96 12.82 12.51 -3.45
C GLU A 96 12.66 10.98 -3.48
N ARG A 97 12.09 10.37 -2.43
CA ARG A 97 11.88 8.93 -2.43
C ARG A 97 10.84 8.52 -3.48
N PRO A 98 11.07 7.45 -4.25
CA PRO A 98 10.01 6.86 -5.04
C PRO A 98 8.91 6.31 -4.11
N ILE A 99 7.66 6.61 -4.42
CA ILE A 99 6.48 6.08 -3.75
C ILE A 99 5.99 4.89 -4.59
N PRO A 100 6.16 3.65 -4.13
CA PRO A 100 5.66 2.48 -4.84
C PRO A 100 4.15 2.33 -4.65
N ILE A 101 3.58 1.35 -5.32
CA ILE A 101 2.25 0.81 -5.03
C ILE A 101 2.44 -0.51 -4.31
N VAL A 102 1.67 -0.75 -3.25
CA VAL A 102 1.61 -2.06 -2.60
C VAL A 102 0.33 -2.73 -3.04
N VAL A 103 0.48 -3.85 -3.74
CA VAL A 103 -0.61 -4.71 -4.20
C VAL A 103 -0.87 -5.74 -3.12
N LEU A 104 -2.11 -5.84 -2.66
CA LEU A 104 -2.58 -6.81 -1.69
C LEU A 104 -3.45 -7.83 -2.42
N THR A 105 -2.97 -9.06 -2.49
CA THR A 105 -3.68 -10.17 -3.12
C THR A 105 -4.32 -11.01 -2.02
N PRO A 106 -5.66 -11.02 -1.89
CA PRO A 106 -6.34 -11.87 -0.91
C PRO A 106 -5.99 -13.35 -1.12
N THR A 107 -5.78 -14.07 -0.04
CA THR A 107 -5.67 -15.54 -0.07
C THR A 107 -7.06 -16.15 0.14
N ALA A 108 -7.27 -17.34 -0.41
CA ALA A 108 -8.53 -18.08 -0.29
C ALA A 108 -8.80 -18.50 1.16
#